data_AF-A0A959FS32-F1
#
_entry.id   AF-A0A959FS32-F1
#
_cell.length_a   1.000
_cell.length_b   1.000
_cell.length_c   1.000
_cell.angle_alpha   90.00
_cell.angle_beta   90.00
_cell.angle_gamma   90.00
#
_symmetry.space_group_name_H-M   'P 1'
#
loop_
_entity.id
_entity.type
_entity.pdbx_description
1 polymer ?
#
loop_
_entity_poly.entity_id
_entity_poly.type
_entity_poly.pdbx_seq_one_letter_code
_entity_poly.pdbx_strand_id
1 'polypeptide(L)'
;SGTQLIFGTEDFWEQLQTENANLLKFVNPDSRFYKDFFSTYIAGFSIGAALVCQPHILTKALYVKSDRAVARYIGVFSVVFLLFTLLLMAGFWAHFNVPPEQLNDPTTGAFRQDLVMTVYLQNAFPDWLFTIISVVLLAAAMSTLDGLLVGLSTITANDLVLNLQERFGLAQNRSQEERMRQAFRISHITLIVIAVLVFFITLNPPKLLGIFGQTGVYGLVLAAVPPLLLGVWFKKVPIRLVWGMSILALVVHFGLYFFGSRLFPNSTLAFANPGVTAAIGLIVSLIPGVLVFRRN
;
A
#
# COMPACT_ATOMS: atom_id res chain seq x y z
N SER A 1 26.48 11.81 5.53
CA SER A 1 25.60 11.04 4.60
C SER A 1 25.67 9.55 4.90
N GLY A 2 24.72 8.74 4.41
CA GLY A 2 24.70 7.28 4.64
C GLY A 2 25.97 6.54 4.22
N THR A 3 26.57 6.95 3.11
CA THR A 3 27.84 6.38 2.61
C THR A 3 29.03 6.75 3.48
N GLN A 4 29.06 7.96 4.04
CA GLN A 4 30.12 8.35 4.98
C GLN A 4 30.07 7.57 6.30
N LEU A 5 28.89 7.13 6.74
CA LEU A 5 28.76 6.29 7.94
C LEU A 5 29.24 4.86 7.69
N ILE A 6 28.92 4.31 6.52
CA ILE A 6 29.33 2.95 6.16
C ILE A 6 30.85 2.85 5.94
N PHE A 7 31.45 3.87 5.30
CA PHE A 7 32.88 3.84 4.95
C PHE A 7 33.79 4.64 5.89
N GLY A 8 33.22 5.47 6.77
CA GLY A 8 33.96 6.33 7.71
C GLY A 8 33.92 5.85 9.16
N THR A 9 33.24 4.75 9.45
CA THR A 9 33.16 4.14 10.79
C THR A 9 33.65 2.70 10.68
N GLU A 10 34.78 2.38 11.31
CA GLU A 10 35.41 1.04 11.18
C GLU A 10 34.49 -0.09 11.69
N ASP A 11 33.59 0.20 12.64
CA ASP A 11 32.77 -0.80 13.35
C ASP A 11 31.26 -0.70 13.07
N PHE A 12 30.84 -0.10 11.94
CA PHE A 12 29.41 0.14 11.65
C PHE A 12 28.54 -1.14 11.77
N TRP A 13 29.05 -2.27 11.25
CA TRP A 13 28.35 -3.54 11.28
C TRP A 13 28.33 -4.19 12.67
N GLU A 14 29.37 -3.99 13.46
CA GLU A 14 29.49 -4.53 14.82
C GLU A 14 28.59 -3.77 15.81
N GLN A 15 28.47 -2.45 15.66
CA GLN A 15 27.53 -1.65 16.42
C GLN A 15 26.08 -2.00 16.12
N LEU A 16 25.72 -2.24 14.84
CA LEU A 16 24.39 -2.72 14.49
C LEU A 16 24.07 -4.10 15.09
N GLN A 17 25.05 -5.00 15.17
CA GLN A 17 24.88 -6.28 15.86
C GLN A 17 24.66 -6.12 17.36
N THR A 18 25.33 -5.14 17.96
CA THR A 18 25.21 -4.82 19.39
C THR A 18 23.84 -4.20 19.72
N GLU A 19 23.35 -3.32 18.86
CA GLU A 19 22.00 -2.73 18.97
C GLU A 19 20.91 -3.80 18.83
N ASN A 20 20.97 -4.62 17.77
CA ASN A 20 20.08 -5.76 17.62
C ASN A 20 20.62 -6.79 16.62
N ALA A 21 21.02 -7.95 17.13
CA ALA A 21 21.54 -9.06 16.35
C ALA A 21 20.58 -9.59 15.25
N ASN A 22 19.28 -9.32 15.34
CA ASN A 22 18.30 -9.71 14.33
C ASN A 22 18.20 -8.73 13.16
N LEU A 23 18.82 -7.54 13.22
CA LEU A 23 18.82 -6.58 12.10
C LEU A 23 19.61 -7.07 10.89
N LEU A 24 20.63 -7.90 11.13
CA LEU A 24 21.47 -8.47 10.07
C LEU A 24 21.01 -9.88 9.63
N LYS A 25 19.96 -10.42 10.26
CA LYS A 25 19.41 -11.73 9.89
C LYS A 25 18.39 -11.57 8.76
N PHE A 26 18.24 -12.62 7.96
CA PHE A 26 17.23 -12.66 6.88
C PHE A 26 15.79 -12.50 7.38
N VAL A 27 15.54 -12.85 8.63
CA VAL A 27 14.23 -12.74 9.28
C VAL A 27 14.47 -12.29 10.73
N ASN A 28 13.56 -11.47 11.26
CA ASN A 28 13.63 -11.00 12.64
C ASN A 28 12.47 -11.62 13.45
N PRO A 29 12.70 -12.73 14.20
CA PRO A 29 11.64 -13.43 14.93
C PRO A 29 10.90 -12.57 15.95
N ASP A 30 11.55 -11.54 16.49
CA ASP A 30 10.96 -10.62 17.46
C ASP A 30 10.11 -9.53 16.81
N SER A 31 10.14 -9.42 15.47
CA SER A 31 9.34 -8.45 14.73
C SER A 31 7.87 -8.79 14.76
N ARG A 32 7.05 -7.80 15.11
CA ARG A 32 5.58 -7.92 15.03
C ARG A 32 5.08 -8.15 13.59
N PHE A 33 5.83 -7.68 12.58
CA PHE A 33 5.40 -7.68 11.18
C PHE A 33 6.15 -8.69 10.30
N TYR A 34 7.43 -8.95 10.59
CA TYR A 34 8.35 -9.67 9.70
C TYR A 34 9.12 -10.79 10.44
N LYS A 35 8.38 -11.65 11.15
CA LYS A 35 8.94 -12.69 12.05
C LYS A 35 9.31 -14.01 11.40
N ASP A 36 8.74 -14.32 10.25
CA ASP A 36 8.93 -15.60 9.57
C ASP A 36 9.14 -15.39 8.07
N PHE A 37 9.69 -16.39 7.40
CA PHE A 37 9.98 -16.34 5.96
C PHE A 37 8.73 -16.04 5.11
N PHE A 38 7.56 -16.52 5.55
CA PHE A 38 6.31 -16.27 4.85
C PHE A 38 5.92 -14.79 4.91
N SER A 39 5.97 -14.18 6.09
CA SER A 39 5.62 -12.78 6.35
C SER A 39 6.58 -11.79 5.71
N THR A 40 7.87 -12.14 5.63
CA THR A 40 8.91 -11.28 5.06
C THR A 40 8.94 -11.35 3.54
N TYR A 41 8.93 -12.55 2.96
CA TYR A 41 9.19 -12.73 1.52
C TYR A 41 7.96 -13.14 0.73
N ILE A 42 7.30 -14.23 1.13
CA ILE A 42 6.20 -14.81 0.34
C ILE A 42 4.98 -13.89 0.30
N ALA A 43 4.63 -13.28 1.43
CA ALA A 43 3.52 -12.35 1.54
C ALA A 43 3.74 -11.10 0.68
N GLY A 44 4.92 -10.49 0.78
CA GLY A 44 5.30 -9.33 -0.02
C GLY A 44 5.32 -9.64 -1.52
N PHE A 45 5.89 -10.78 -1.92
CA PHE A 45 5.89 -11.22 -3.31
C PHE A 45 4.47 -11.47 -3.85
N SER A 46 3.63 -12.16 -3.08
CA SER A 46 2.25 -12.50 -3.48
C SER A 46 1.41 -11.24 -3.71
N ILE A 47 1.51 -10.26 -2.81
CA ILE A 47 0.81 -8.99 -2.96
C ILE A 47 1.44 -8.10 -4.02
N GLY A 48 2.77 -8.13 -4.19
CA GLY A 48 3.45 -7.50 -5.32
C GLY A 48 2.90 -7.99 -6.66
N ALA A 49 2.76 -9.31 -6.83
CA ALA A 49 2.17 -9.90 -8.03
C ALA A 49 0.71 -9.45 -8.23
N ALA A 50 -0.08 -9.44 -7.16
CA ALA A 50 -1.47 -8.99 -7.20
C ALA A 50 -1.61 -7.49 -7.56
N LEU A 51 -0.70 -6.65 -7.04
CA LEU A 51 -0.64 -5.21 -7.35
C LEU A 51 -0.34 -4.97 -8.83
N VAL A 52 0.57 -5.74 -9.44
CA VAL A 52 0.90 -5.65 -10.86
C VAL A 52 -0.30 -5.99 -11.75
N CYS A 53 -1.19 -6.88 -11.29
CA CYS A 53 -2.40 -7.17 -12.02
C CYS A 53 -3.32 -5.96 -12.15
N GLN A 54 -3.25 -4.94 -11.28
CA GLN A 54 -4.21 -3.84 -11.32
C GLN A 54 -4.29 -3.17 -12.71
N PRO A 55 -5.51 -2.84 -13.20
CA PRO A 55 -5.70 -2.38 -14.58
C PRO A 55 -4.83 -1.19 -14.97
N HIS A 56 -4.63 -0.23 -14.06
CA HIS A 56 -3.82 0.97 -14.31
C HIS A 56 -2.31 0.69 -14.48
N ILE A 57 -1.80 -0.44 -13.97
CA ILE A 57 -0.42 -0.91 -14.18
C ILE A 57 -0.37 -1.82 -15.41
N LEU A 58 -1.27 -2.81 -15.48
CA LEU A 58 -1.29 -3.81 -16.55
C LEU A 58 -1.45 -3.18 -17.94
N THR A 59 -2.35 -2.20 -18.08
CA THR A 59 -2.55 -1.48 -19.35
C THR A 59 -1.31 -0.73 -19.82
N LYS A 60 -0.50 -0.18 -18.91
CA LYS A 60 0.77 0.48 -19.26
C LYS A 60 1.79 -0.49 -19.83
N ALA A 61 1.87 -1.69 -19.26
CA ALA A 61 2.72 -2.76 -19.80
C ALA A 61 2.26 -3.18 -21.22
N LEU A 62 0.95 -3.24 -21.45
CA LEU A 62 0.36 -3.59 -22.75
C LEU A 62 0.58 -2.52 -23.84
N TYR A 63 0.94 -1.28 -23.50
CA TYR A 63 1.26 -0.24 -24.49
C TYR A 63 2.66 -0.39 -25.11
N VAL A 64 3.52 -1.25 -24.56
CA VAL A 64 4.87 -1.48 -25.07
C VAL A 64 4.80 -2.39 -26.29
N LYS A 65 5.05 -1.82 -27.48
CA LYS A 65 4.82 -2.51 -28.77
C LYS A 65 5.97 -3.38 -29.28
N SER A 66 7.17 -3.26 -28.72
CA SER A 66 8.36 -3.98 -29.23
C SER A 66 9.21 -4.55 -28.10
N ASP A 67 9.81 -5.72 -28.36
CA ASP A 67 10.67 -6.42 -27.40
C ASP A 67 11.84 -5.54 -26.91
N ARG A 68 12.40 -4.71 -27.79
CA ARG A 68 13.46 -3.75 -27.43
C ARG A 68 12.95 -2.68 -26.47
N ALA A 69 11.71 -2.21 -26.64
CA ALA A 69 11.10 -1.26 -25.72
C ALA A 69 10.77 -1.92 -24.37
N VAL A 70 10.39 -3.20 -24.36
CA VAL A 70 10.20 -3.98 -23.12
C VAL A 70 11.53 -4.10 -22.36
N ALA A 71 12.62 -4.49 -23.03
CA ALA A 71 13.94 -4.60 -22.40
C ALA A 71 14.41 -3.25 -21.82
N ARG A 72 14.21 -2.15 -22.56
CA ARG A 72 14.51 -0.80 -22.06
C ARG A 72 13.65 -0.42 -20.86
N TYR A 73 12.36 -0.71 -20.93
CA TYR A 73 11.42 -0.45 -19.83
C TYR A 73 11.84 -1.21 -18.56
N ILE A 74 12.10 -2.51 -18.66
CA ILE A 74 12.56 -3.34 -17.55
C ILE A 74 13.89 -2.82 -17.01
N GLY A 75 14.85 -2.46 -17.88
CA GLY A 75 16.13 -1.91 -17.45
C GLY A 75 16.00 -0.62 -16.65
N VAL A 76 15.22 0.35 -17.15
CA VAL A 76 14.95 1.62 -16.45
C VAL A 76 14.20 1.36 -15.14
N PHE A 77 13.17 0.52 -15.18
CA PHE A 77 12.41 0.14 -14.00
C PHE A 77 13.31 -0.47 -12.93
N SER A 78 14.18 -1.41 -13.28
CA SER A 78 15.10 -2.06 -12.35
C SER A 78 16.07 -1.06 -11.71
N VAL A 79 16.64 -0.13 -12.47
CA VAL A 79 17.55 0.90 -11.93
C VAL A 79 16.80 1.84 -11.00
N VAL A 80 15.65 2.36 -11.41
CA VAL A 80 14.83 3.25 -10.57
C VAL A 80 14.35 2.54 -9.31
N PHE A 81 13.91 1.28 -9.43
CA PHE A 81 13.48 0.46 -8.31
C PHE A 81 14.63 0.17 -7.34
N LEU A 82 15.84 -0.10 -7.85
CA LEU A 82 17.03 -0.25 -7.03
C LEU A 82 17.33 1.02 -6.24
N LEU A 83 17.36 2.19 -6.92
CA LEU A 83 17.57 3.48 -6.27
C LEU A 83 16.49 3.78 -5.22
N PHE A 84 15.24 3.45 -5.51
CA PHE A 84 14.14 3.60 -4.55
C PHE A 84 14.31 2.67 -3.34
N THR A 85 14.77 1.44 -3.56
CA THR A 85 15.02 0.46 -2.50
C THR A 85 16.15 0.91 -1.58
N LEU A 86 17.13 1.70 -2.07
CA LEU A 86 18.16 2.31 -1.21
C LEU A 86 17.58 3.20 -0.11
N LEU A 87 16.36 3.71 -0.26
CA LEU A 87 15.68 4.48 0.79
C LEU A 87 15.46 3.65 2.06
N LEU A 88 15.29 2.32 1.94
CA LEU A 88 15.13 1.43 3.09
C LEU A 88 16.36 1.44 4.01
N MET A 89 17.54 1.76 3.46
CA MET A 89 18.79 1.81 4.22
C MET A 89 18.83 2.99 5.20
N ALA A 90 17.97 3.99 5.03
CA ALA A 90 17.80 5.06 5.99
C ALA A 90 17.40 4.57 7.38
N GLY A 91 16.67 3.45 7.48
CA GLY A 91 16.36 2.85 8.79
C GLY A 91 17.61 2.39 9.53
N PHE A 92 18.58 1.78 8.83
CA PHE A 92 19.85 1.37 9.43
C PHE A 92 20.70 2.58 9.83
N TRP A 93 20.75 3.63 9.02
CA TRP A 93 21.50 4.84 9.36
C TRP A 93 20.87 5.65 10.50
N ALA A 94 19.54 5.57 10.66
CA ALA A 94 18.84 6.22 11.76
C ALA A 94 19.24 5.61 13.11
N HIS A 95 19.48 4.30 13.20
CA HIS A 95 19.96 3.66 14.44
C HIS A 95 21.28 4.24 14.95
N PHE A 96 22.13 4.77 14.05
CA PHE A 96 23.42 5.34 14.42
C PHE A 96 23.37 6.83 14.74
N ASN A 97 22.61 7.62 13.97
CA ASN A 97 22.63 9.09 14.08
C ASN A 97 21.46 9.69 14.86
N VAL A 98 20.43 8.91 15.16
CA VAL A 98 19.22 9.42 15.81
C VAL A 98 19.16 8.90 17.24
N PRO A 99 19.25 9.77 18.26
CA PRO A 99 19.04 9.39 19.63
C PRO A 99 17.63 8.77 19.83
N PRO A 100 17.48 7.65 20.57
CA PRO A 100 16.18 7.00 20.77
C PRO A 100 15.11 7.93 21.36
N GLU A 101 15.52 8.92 22.17
CA GLU A 101 14.64 9.91 22.78
C GLU A 101 13.90 10.77 21.74
N GLN A 102 14.51 11.03 20.58
CA GLN A 102 13.89 11.83 19.51
C GLN A 102 12.83 11.04 18.71
N LEU A 103 12.85 9.71 18.82
CA LEU A 103 11.91 8.82 18.10
C LEU A 103 10.74 8.38 18.97
N ASN A 104 10.78 8.68 20.27
CA ASN A 104 9.71 8.33 21.19
C ASN A 104 8.77 9.52 21.40
N ASP A 105 7.49 9.22 21.53
CA ASP A 105 6.49 10.20 21.89
C ASP A 105 6.74 10.72 23.32
N PRO A 106 6.89 12.05 23.55
CA PRO A 106 7.22 12.59 24.87
C PRO A 106 6.15 12.33 25.94
N THR A 107 4.91 12.07 25.54
CA THR A 107 3.76 11.91 26.44
C THR A 107 3.49 10.45 26.72
N THR A 108 3.64 9.58 25.72
CA THR A 108 3.29 8.15 25.82
C THR A 108 4.49 7.21 25.87
N GLY A 109 5.70 7.72 25.62
CA GLY A 109 6.93 6.92 25.52
C GLY A 109 6.92 5.94 24.34
N ALA A 110 5.92 6.01 23.46
CA ALA A 110 5.75 5.06 22.36
C ALA A 110 6.69 5.41 21.19
N PHE A 111 7.35 4.40 20.64
CA PHE A 111 8.19 4.55 19.46
C PHE A 111 7.37 4.96 18.22
N ARG A 112 7.73 6.09 17.61
CA ARG A 112 7.08 6.68 16.44
C ARG A 112 7.83 6.34 15.17
N GLN A 113 7.58 5.15 14.64
CA GLN A 113 8.24 4.64 13.44
C GLN A 113 8.10 5.57 12.22
N ASP A 114 6.97 6.26 12.06
CA ASP A 114 6.75 7.17 10.93
C ASP A 114 7.66 8.43 10.94
N LEU A 115 8.27 8.77 12.10
CA LEU A 115 9.16 9.93 12.22
C LEU A 115 10.62 9.63 11.84
N VAL A 116 10.99 8.35 11.76
CA VAL A 116 12.40 7.91 11.61
C VAL A 116 13.09 8.61 10.44
N MET A 117 12.42 8.68 9.27
CA MET A 117 12.98 9.33 8.09
C MET A 117 13.19 10.83 8.32
N THR A 118 12.18 11.53 8.84
CA THR A 118 12.25 12.99 9.04
C THR A 118 13.33 13.37 10.04
N VAL A 119 13.39 12.67 11.18
CA VAL A 119 14.40 12.94 12.22
C VAL A 119 15.80 12.56 11.73
N TYR A 120 15.93 11.46 10.98
CA TYR A 120 17.21 11.13 10.34
C TYR A 120 17.68 12.23 9.39
N LEU A 121 16.80 12.74 8.52
CA LEU A 121 17.15 13.83 7.60
C LEU A 121 17.58 15.10 8.35
N GLN A 122 16.93 15.41 9.47
CA GLN A 122 17.28 16.56 10.32
C GLN A 122 18.66 16.41 10.96
N ASN A 123 19.03 15.21 11.42
CA ASN A 123 20.34 14.97 12.04
C ASN A 123 21.45 14.78 10.99
N ALA A 124 21.13 14.28 9.80
CA ALA A 124 22.12 13.92 8.78
C ALA A 124 22.53 15.07 7.86
N PHE A 125 21.73 16.13 7.75
CA PHE A 125 21.93 17.24 6.81
C PHE A 125 21.87 18.61 7.50
N PRO A 126 22.56 19.63 6.96
CA PRO A 126 22.48 20.99 7.50
C PRO A 126 21.08 21.59 7.31
N ASP A 127 20.70 22.53 8.18
CA ASP A 127 19.34 23.11 8.26
C ASP A 127 18.78 23.63 6.93
N TRP A 128 19.62 24.29 6.13
CA TRP A 128 19.19 24.83 4.84
C TRP A 128 18.77 23.72 3.86
N LEU A 129 19.49 22.59 3.85
CA LEU A 129 19.22 21.46 2.98
C LEU A 129 18.03 20.66 3.49
N PHE A 130 17.95 20.45 4.81
CA PHE A 130 16.79 19.83 5.45
C PHE A 130 15.50 20.62 5.15
N THR A 131 15.55 21.95 5.18
CA THR A 131 14.42 22.82 4.85
C THR A 131 13.98 22.62 3.40
N ILE A 132 14.91 22.64 2.45
CA ILE A 132 14.60 22.39 1.03
C ILE A 132 13.98 21.00 0.84
N ILE A 133 14.57 19.95 1.42
CA ILE A 133 14.05 18.59 1.33
C ILE A 133 12.65 18.51 1.92
N SER A 134 12.42 19.14 3.09
CA SER A 134 11.10 19.16 3.76
C SER A 134 10.03 19.85 2.91
N VAL A 135 10.37 20.96 2.25
CA VAL A 135 9.46 21.64 1.31
C VAL A 135 9.13 20.74 0.12
N VAL A 136 10.12 20.04 -0.44
CA VAL A 136 9.92 19.10 -1.55
C VAL A 136 9.03 17.92 -1.13
N LEU A 137 9.27 17.34 0.05
CA LEU A 137 8.46 16.26 0.60
C LEU A 137 7.01 16.71 0.84
N LEU A 138 6.80 17.90 1.38
CA LEU A 138 5.48 18.47 1.58
C LEU A 138 4.76 18.73 0.25
N ALA A 139 5.46 19.28 -0.74
CA ALA A 139 4.92 19.50 -2.08
C ALA A 139 4.54 18.18 -2.77
N ALA A 140 5.35 17.13 -2.63
CA ALA A 140 5.06 15.80 -3.14
C ALA A 140 3.84 15.15 -2.46
N ALA A 141 3.71 15.32 -1.13
CA ALA A 141 2.56 14.84 -0.38
C ALA A 141 1.27 15.56 -0.81
N MET A 142 1.32 16.89 -0.94
CA MET A 142 0.18 17.71 -1.37
C MET A 142 -0.28 17.38 -2.79
N SER A 143 0.63 17.18 -3.74
CA SER A 143 0.27 16.82 -5.12
C SER A 143 -0.38 15.44 -5.20
N THR A 144 0.08 14.48 -4.39
CA THR A 144 -0.54 13.15 -4.30
C THR A 144 -1.92 13.23 -3.66
N LEU A 145 -2.07 14.00 -2.58
CA LEU A 145 -3.33 14.20 -1.88
C LEU A 145 -4.38 14.83 -2.80
N ASP A 146 -4.03 15.90 -3.51
CA ASP A 146 -4.92 16.57 -4.46
C ASP A 146 -5.39 15.62 -5.56
N GLY A 147 -4.45 14.90 -6.18
CA GLY A 147 -4.76 13.90 -7.21
C GLY A 147 -5.68 12.79 -6.71
N LEU A 148 -5.48 12.30 -5.48
CA LEU A 148 -6.34 11.29 -4.87
C LEU A 148 -7.73 11.83 -4.55
N LEU A 149 -7.85 13.05 -3.99
CA LEU A 149 -9.15 13.66 -3.67
C LEU A 149 -9.98 13.89 -4.93
N VAL A 150 -9.40 14.50 -5.96
CA VAL A 150 -10.07 14.77 -7.23
C VAL A 150 -10.43 13.48 -7.95
N GLY A 151 -9.52 12.49 -7.94
CA GLY A 151 -9.77 11.18 -8.54
C GLY A 151 -10.93 10.44 -7.86
N LEU A 152 -10.90 10.33 -6.54
CA LEU A 152 -11.94 9.64 -5.76
C LEU A 152 -13.29 10.33 -5.87
N SER A 153 -13.33 11.68 -5.85
CA SER A 153 -14.58 12.42 -5.97
C SER A 153 -15.21 12.22 -7.36
N THR A 154 -14.38 12.19 -8.41
CA THR A 154 -14.83 11.99 -9.78
C THR A 154 -15.31 10.56 -10.03
N ILE A 155 -14.58 9.55 -9.54
CA ILE A 155 -14.99 8.14 -9.61
C ILE A 155 -16.31 7.94 -8.84
N THR A 156 -16.43 8.48 -7.65
CA THR A 156 -17.65 8.37 -6.85
C THR A 156 -18.84 9.03 -7.56
N ALA A 157 -18.65 10.22 -8.14
CA ALA A 157 -19.72 10.90 -8.85
C ALA A 157 -20.17 10.13 -10.10
N ASN A 158 -19.24 9.74 -10.97
CA ASN A 158 -19.55 9.16 -12.27
C ASN A 158 -19.89 7.66 -12.19
N ASP A 159 -19.06 6.89 -11.48
CA ASP A 159 -19.12 5.43 -11.53
C ASP A 159 -20.06 4.85 -10.47
N LEU A 160 -20.19 5.54 -9.32
CA LEU A 160 -21.08 5.14 -8.25
C LEU A 160 -22.43 5.88 -8.36
N VAL A 161 -22.47 7.19 -8.13
CA VAL A 161 -23.75 7.90 -7.94
C VAL A 161 -24.59 7.95 -9.22
N LEU A 162 -24.02 8.40 -10.35
CA LEU A 162 -24.78 8.50 -11.60
C LEU A 162 -25.19 7.13 -12.14
N ASN A 163 -24.27 6.16 -12.16
CA ASN A 163 -24.56 4.81 -12.60
C ASN A 163 -25.65 4.14 -11.73
N LEU A 164 -25.64 4.38 -10.42
CA LEU A 164 -26.67 3.89 -9.51
C LEU A 164 -28.02 4.55 -9.77
N GLN A 165 -28.05 5.87 -10.03
CA GLN A 165 -29.27 6.59 -10.40
C GLN A 165 -29.88 6.08 -11.72
N GLU A 166 -29.04 5.81 -12.72
CA GLU A 166 -29.47 5.22 -14.00
C GLU A 166 -30.06 3.82 -13.77
N ARG A 167 -29.37 2.99 -12.98
CA ARG A 167 -29.81 1.62 -12.67
C ARG A 167 -31.12 1.56 -11.88
N PHE A 168 -31.38 2.53 -11.02
CA PHE A 168 -32.65 2.66 -10.28
C PHE A 168 -33.73 3.45 -11.05
N GLY A 169 -33.48 3.86 -12.29
CA GLY A 169 -34.44 4.60 -13.12
C GLY A 169 -34.72 6.03 -12.65
N LEU A 170 -33.93 6.57 -11.72
CA LEU A 170 -34.08 7.91 -11.14
C LEU A 170 -33.59 9.03 -12.07
N ALA A 171 -32.91 8.68 -13.17
CA ALA A 171 -32.28 9.61 -14.09
C ALA A 171 -32.47 9.23 -15.58
N GLN A 172 -33.62 8.65 -15.95
CA GLN A 172 -33.93 8.39 -17.35
C GLN A 172 -34.16 9.71 -18.12
N ASN A 173 -33.67 9.78 -19.36
CA ASN A 173 -33.83 10.91 -20.30
C ASN A 173 -33.12 12.23 -19.94
N ARG A 174 -32.03 12.22 -19.16
CA ARG A 174 -31.22 13.44 -18.96
C ARG A 174 -30.34 13.75 -20.17
N SER A 175 -30.19 15.04 -20.49
CA SER A 175 -29.23 15.45 -21.51
C SER A 175 -27.78 15.23 -21.03
N GLN A 176 -26.84 15.10 -21.97
CA GLN A 176 -25.42 14.94 -21.63
C GLN A 176 -24.90 16.12 -20.79
N GLU A 177 -25.41 17.32 -21.05
CA GLU A 177 -25.04 18.53 -20.31
C GLU A 177 -25.57 18.51 -18.87
N GLU A 178 -26.81 18.08 -18.66
CA GLU A 178 -27.39 17.91 -17.32
C GLU A 178 -26.64 16.86 -16.50
N ARG A 179 -26.28 15.75 -17.14
CA ARG A 179 -25.49 14.67 -16.51
C ARG A 179 -24.12 15.20 -16.09
N MET A 180 -23.44 15.97 -16.93
CA MET A 180 -22.13 16.56 -16.62
C MET A 180 -22.21 17.58 -15.47
N ARG A 181 -23.20 18.48 -15.50
CA ARG A 181 -23.42 19.47 -14.42
C ARG A 181 -23.70 18.79 -13.07
N GLN A 182 -24.49 17.72 -13.09
CA GLN A 182 -24.80 16.94 -11.91
C GLN A 182 -23.57 16.18 -11.40
N ALA A 183 -22.81 15.53 -12.28
CA ALA A 183 -21.56 14.86 -11.97
C ALA A 183 -20.58 15.81 -11.27
N PHE A 184 -20.43 17.02 -11.82
CA PHE A 184 -19.58 18.06 -11.27
C PHE A 184 -20.00 18.47 -9.85
N ARG A 185 -21.31 18.71 -9.64
CA ARG A 185 -21.85 19.06 -8.33
C ARG A 185 -21.66 17.94 -7.31
N ILE A 186 -21.92 16.69 -7.70
CA ILE A 186 -21.74 15.52 -6.83
C ILE A 186 -20.26 15.33 -6.50
N SER A 187 -19.35 15.52 -7.47
CA SER A 187 -17.91 15.43 -7.26
C SER A 187 -17.46 16.47 -6.22
N HIS A 188 -17.86 17.73 -6.36
CA HIS A 188 -17.54 18.78 -5.37
C HIS A 188 -18.07 18.45 -3.96
N ILE A 189 -19.32 17.99 -3.84
CA ILE A 189 -19.89 17.61 -2.54
C ILE A 189 -19.11 16.42 -1.95
N THR A 190 -18.82 15.41 -2.77
CA THR A 190 -18.08 14.21 -2.35
C THR A 190 -16.69 14.59 -1.88
N LEU A 191 -16.00 15.49 -2.58
CA LEU A 191 -14.68 16.00 -2.19
C LEU A 191 -14.72 16.64 -0.80
N ILE A 192 -15.70 17.51 -0.54
CA ILE A 192 -15.88 18.15 0.77
C ILE A 192 -16.15 17.11 1.86
N VAL A 193 -17.02 16.14 1.59
CA VAL A 193 -17.34 15.05 2.54
C VAL A 193 -16.10 14.23 2.87
N ILE A 194 -15.33 13.80 1.85
CA ILE A 194 -14.09 13.06 2.05
C ILE A 194 -13.09 13.88 2.86
N ALA A 195 -12.92 15.17 2.55
CA ALA A 195 -12.00 16.05 3.28
C ALA A 195 -12.37 16.19 4.75
N VAL A 196 -13.66 16.35 5.07
CA VAL A 196 -14.16 16.41 6.46
C VAL A 196 -13.95 15.08 7.19
N LEU A 197 -14.23 13.94 6.54
CA LEU A 197 -13.99 12.62 7.14
C LEU A 197 -12.51 12.39 7.42
N VAL A 198 -11.64 12.74 6.47
CA VAL A 198 -10.18 12.67 6.66
C VAL A 198 -9.76 13.55 7.82
N PHE A 199 -10.27 14.79 7.92
CA PHE A 199 -9.98 15.68 9.05
C PHE A 199 -10.32 15.03 10.39
N PHE A 200 -11.50 14.42 10.54
CA PHE A 200 -11.86 13.70 11.78
C PHE A 200 -10.94 12.51 12.07
N ILE A 201 -10.54 11.74 11.05
CA ILE A 201 -9.58 10.64 11.21
C ILE A 201 -8.22 11.18 11.67
N THR A 202 -7.78 12.34 11.15
CA THR A 202 -6.50 12.94 11.53
C THR A 202 -6.44 13.50 12.96
N LEU A 203 -7.59 13.72 13.61
CA LEU A 203 -7.60 14.13 15.03
C LEU A 203 -7.09 13.02 15.95
N ASN A 204 -7.25 11.76 15.57
CA ASN A 204 -6.73 10.60 16.29
C ASN A 204 -6.04 9.65 15.29
N PRO A 205 -4.85 10.01 14.80
CA PRO A 205 -4.21 9.26 13.73
C PRO A 205 -3.86 7.84 14.21
N PRO A 206 -3.97 6.83 13.34
CA PRO A 206 -3.54 5.48 13.68
C PRO A 206 -2.02 5.47 13.93
N LYS A 207 -1.59 4.61 14.86
CA LYS A 207 -0.19 4.57 15.34
C LYS A 207 0.87 4.32 14.25
N LEU A 208 0.49 3.67 13.16
CA LEU A 208 1.36 3.34 12.03
C LEU A 208 0.61 3.68 10.73
N LEU A 209 0.84 4.88 10.21
CA LEU A 209 0.12 5.40 9.05
C LEU A 209 0.39 4.55 7.80
N GLY A 210 1.64 4.13 7.60
CA GLY A 210 2.02 3.28 6.47
C GLY A 210 1.31 1.93 6.46
N ILE A 211 1.28 1.24 7.61
CA ILE A 211 0.60 -0.06 7.76
C ILE A 211 -0.92 0.10 7.60
N PHE A 212 -1.50 1.17 8.15
CA PHE A 212 -2.91 1.49 7.98
C PHE A 212 -3.28 1.68 6.50
N GLY A 213 -2.49 2.49 5.77
CA GLY A 213 -2.65 2.70 4.35
C GLY A 213 -2.51 1.41 3.54
N GLN A 214 -1.49 0.59 3.83
CA GLN A 214 -1.29 -0.71 3.19
C GLN A 214 -2.48 -1.64 3.38
N THR A 215 -3.06 -1.68 4.58
CA THR A 215 -4.24 -2.51 4.87
C THR A 215 -5.42 -2.13 3.96
N GLY A 216 -5.69 -0.83 3.81
CA GLY A 216 -6.75 -0.35 2.90
C GLY A 216 -6.47 -0.66 1.43
N VAL A 217 -5.26 -0.34 0.96
CA VAL A 217 -4.85 -0.55 -0.45
C VAL A 217 -4.85 -2.03 -0.81
N TYR A 218 -4.36 -2.91 0.06
CA TYR A 218 -4.38 -4.35 -0.20
C TYR A 218 -5.80 -4.91 -0.25
N GLY A 219 -6.72 -4.41 0.58
CA GLY A 219 -8.15 -4.69 0.44
C GLY A 219 -8.68 -4.36 -0.96
N LEU A 220 -8.39 -3.16 -1.49
CA LEU A 220 -8.81 -2.74 -2.84
C LEU A 220 -8.25 -3.68 -3.92
N VAL A 221 -6.98 -4.06 -3.81
CA VAL A 221 -6.33 -5.01 -4.73
C VAL A 221 -7.06 -6.34 -4.71
N LEU A 222 -7.33 -6.89 -3.52
CA LEU A 222 -8.00 -8.17 -3.37
C LEU A 222 -9.44 -8.17 -3.87
N ALA A 223 -10.13 -7.03 -3.77
CA ALA A 223 -11.46 -6.90 -4.36
C ALA A 223 -11.43 -7.00 -5.90
N ALA A 224 -10.40 -6.42 -6.53
CA ALA A 224 -10.29 -6.28 -7.98
C ALA A 224 -9.60 -7.48 -8.67
N VAL A 225 -8.75 -8.22 -7.97
CA VAL A 225 -7.97 -9.32 -8.56
C VAL A 225 -8.86 -10.48 -9.06
N PRO A 226 -9.85 -10.99 -8.31
CA PRO A 226 -10.71 -12.07 -8.80
C PRO A 226 -11.44 -11.76 -10.12
N PRO A 227 -12.17 -10.63 -10.29
CA PRO A 227 -12.83 -10.32 -11.57
C PRO A 227 -11.83 -10.17 -12.71
N LEU A 228 -10.67 -9.59 -12.43
CA LEU A 228 -9.65 -9.38 -13.45
C LEU A 228 -9.01 -10.69 -13.92
N LEU A 229 -8.46 -11.50 -13.00
CA LEU A 229 -7.77 -12.73 -13.37
C LEU A 229 -8.71 -13.76 -13.98
N LEU A 230 -9.91 -13.92 -13.42
CA LEU A 230 -10.90 -14.82 -13.99
C LEU A 230 -11.37 -14.34 -15.37
N GLY A 231 -11.55 -13.02 -15.56
CA GLY A 231 -11.92 -12.44 -16.84
C GLY A 231 -10.84 -12.57 -17.92
N VAL A 232 -9.56 -12.57 -17.53
CA VAL A 232 -8.44 -12.77 -18.46
C VAL A 232 -8.22 -14.25 -18.79
N TRP A 233 -8.37 -15.16 -17.83
CA TRP A 233 -8.09 -16.59 -18.02
C TRP A 233 -9.25 -17.40 -18.59
N PHE A 234 -10.49 -16.99 -18.35
CA PHE A 234 -11.68 -17.77 -18.72
C PHE A 234 -12.64 -16.94 -19.58
N LYS A 235 -13.16 -17.56 -20.65
CA LYS A 235 -14.09 -16.91 -21.58
C LYS A 235 -15.50 -16.71 -21.02
N LYS A 236 -15.93 -17.55 -20.07
CA LYS A 236 -17.26 -17.49 -19.45
C LYS A 236 -17.13 -17.76 -17.96
N VAL A 237 -17.55 -16.79 -17.15
CA VAL A 237 -17.41 -16.81 -15.70
C VAL A 237 -18.73 -16.36 -15.06
N PRO A 238 -19.45 -17.19 -14.29
CA PRO A 238 -20.65 -16.75 -13.57
C PRO A 238 -20.33 -15.59 -12.63
N ILE A 239 -21.02 -14.48 -12.84
CA ILE A 239 -20.82 -13.23 -12.09
C ILE A 239 -20.93 -13.45 -10.58
N ARG A 240 -21.85 -14.30 -10.12
CA ARG A 240 -22.06 -14.62 -8.70
C ARG A 240 -20.81 -15.19 -8.04
N LEU A 241 -20.07 -16.05 -8.76
CA LEU A 241 -18.86 -16.65 -8.24
C LEU A 241 -17.74 -15.62 -8.15
N VAL A 242 -17.62 -14.73 -9.14
CA VAL A 242 -16.65 -13.62 -9.13
C VAL A 242 -16.86 -12.73 -7.90
N TRP A 243 -18.10 -12.28 -7.67
CA TRP A 243 -18.45 -11.51 -6.48
C TRP A 243 -18.18 -12.29 -5.19
N GLY A 244 -18.53 -13.58 -5.16
CA GLY A 244 -18.25 -14.46 -4.03
C GLY A 244 -16.76 -14.51 -3.70
N MET A 245 -15.88 -14.59 -4.70
CA MET A 245 -14.43 -14.63 -4.49
C MET A 245 -13.87 -13.28 -4.04
N SER A 246 -14.33 -12.16 -4.59
CA SER A 246 -13.93 -10.83 -4.11
C SER A 246 -14.36 -10.59 -2.67
N ILE A 247 -15.59 -10.96 -2.32
CA ILE A 247 -16.09 -10.84 -0.93
C ILE A 247 -15.29 -11.74 0.00
N LEU A 248 -15.04 -13.00 -0.40
CA LEU A 248 -14.24 -13.94 0.40
C LEU A 248 -12.83 -13.40 0.64
N ALA A 249 -12.17 -12.85 -0.38
CA ALA A 249 -10.83 -12.27 -0.25
C ALA A 249 -10.81 -11.13 0.78
N LEU A 250 -11.79 -10.22 0.71
CA LEU A 250 -11.94 -9.09 1.63
C LEU A 250 -12.22 -9.55 3.06
N VAL A 251 -13.16 -10.48 3.22
CA VAL A 251 -13.55 -11.02 4.54
C VAL A 251 -12.36 -11.71 5.20
N VAL A 252 -11.61 -12.52 4.45
CA VAL A 252 -10.41 -13.19 4.97
C VAL A 252 -9.33 -12.17 5.33
N HIS A 253 -9.06 -11.19 4.46
CA HIS A 253 -8.04 -10.18 4.72
C HIS A 253 -8.34 -9.34 5.97
N PHE A 254 -9.50 -8.68 6.01
CA PHE A 254 -9.87 -7.83 7.15
C PHE A 254 -10.18 -8.65 8.41
N GLY A 255 -10.79 -9.83 8.25
CA GLY A 255 -11.06 -10.74 9.35
C GLY A 255 -9.78 -11.19 10.04
N LEU A 256 -8.76 -11.61 9.27
CA LEU A 256 -7.46 -11.98 9.83
C LEU A 256 -6.67 -10.78 10.36
N TYR A 257 -6.74 -9.62 9.72
CA TYR A 257 -6.02 -8.43 10.18
C TYR A 257 -6.54 -7.91 11.52
N PHE A 258 -7.86 -7.81 11.70
CA PHE A 258 -8.44 -7.30 12.94
C PHE A 258 -8.63 -8.36 14.03
N PHE A 259 -8.94 -9.61 13.65
CA PHE A 259 -9.30 -10.66 14.61
C PHE A 259 -8.38 -11.88 14.57
N GLY A 260 -7.48 -12.00 13.60
CA GLY A 260 -6.67 -13.21 13.41
C GLY A 260 -5.82 -13.59 14.62
N SER A 261 -5.25 -12.61 15.32
CA SER A 261 -4.48 -12.87 16.56
C SER A 261 -5.34 -13.40 17.72
N ARG A 262 -6.64 -13.07 17.74
CA ARG A 262 -7.59 -13.58 18.74
C ARG A 262 -8.18 -14.93 18.33
N LEU A 263 -8.44 -15.11 17.04
CA LEU A 263 -9.00 -16.35 16.48
C LEU A 263 -7.98 -17.49 16.46
N PHE A 264 -6.72 -17.17 16.21
CA PHE A 264 -5.62 -18.14 16.12
C PHE A 264 -4.44 -17.72 17.02
N PRO A 265 -4.62 -17.74 18.35
CA PRO A 265 -3.60 -17.25 19.30
C PRO A 265 -2.31 -18.07 19.26
N ASN A 266 -2.39 -19.37 18.92
CA ASN A 266 -1.23 -20.25 18.81
C ASN A 266 -0.59 -20.26 17.41
N SER A 267 -1.07 -19.42 16.49
CA SER A 267 -0.53 -19.36 15.14
C SER A 267 0.81 -18.65 15.10
N THR A 268 1.74 -19.23 14.35
CA THR A 268 3.02 -18.59 14.07
C THR A 268 2.89 -17.46 13.05
N LEU A 269 1.72 -17.19 12.47
CA LEU A 269 1.52 -16.15 11.45
C LEU A 269 1.55 -14.72 12.01
N ALA A 270 2.11 -13.78 11.24
CA ALA A 270 2.18 -12.36 11.58
C ALA A 270 0.94 -11.60 11.11
N PHE A 271 -0.22 -11.78 11.78
CA PHE A 271 -1.48 -11.14 11.35
C PHE A 271 -1.46 -9.60 11.39
N ALA A 272 -0.54 -9.00 12.16
CA ALA A 272 -0.33 -7.55 12.15
C ALA A 272 0.26 -7.03 10.83
N ASN A 273 0.88 -7.90 10.03
CA ASN A 273 1.35 -7.57 8.69
C ASN A 273 0.18 -7.67 7.69
N PRO A 274 -0.26 -6.56 7.08
CA PRO A 274 -1.35 -6.58 6.13
C PRO A 274 -1.02 -7.40 4.87
N GLY A 275 0.26 -7.52 4.50
CA GLY A 275 0.69 -8.37 3.40
C GLY A 275 0.43 -9.86 3.66
N VAL A 276 0.60 -10.32 4.90
CA VAL A 276 0.32 -11.73 5.29
C VAL A 276 -1.15 -12.04 5.15
N THR A 277 -2.00 -11.22 5.76
CA THR A 277 -3.45 -11.41 5.73
C THR A 277 -3.99 -11.28 4.31
N ALA A 278 -3.41 -10.36 3.52
CA ALA A 278 -3.81 -10.18 2.14
C ALA A 278 -3.35 -11.35 1.25
N ALA A 279 -2.14 -11.87 1.42
CA ALA A 279 -1.66 -13.04 0.69
C ALA A 279 -2.51 -14.29 1.00
N ILE A 280 -2.92 -14.48 2.25
CA ILE A 280 -3.86 -15.55 2.62
C ILE A 280 -5.22 -15.32 1.95
N GLY A 281 -5.74 -14.10 1.99
CA GLY A 281 -6.98 -13.73 1.30
C GLY A 281 -6.94 -14.05 -0.19
N LEU A 282 -5.84 -13.69 -0.86
CA LEU A 282 -5.55 -13.98 -2.25
C LEU A 282 -5.59 -15.49 -2.54
N ILE A 283 -4.83 -16.27 -1.77
CA ILE A 283 -4.72 -17.73 -1.94
C ILE A 283 -6.07 -18.41 -1.76
N VAL A 284 -6.79 -18.05 -0.69
CA VAL A 284 -8.11 -18.62 -0.36
C VAL A 284 -9.17 -18.24 -1.39
N SER A 285 -9.10 -17.05 -1.97
CA SER A 285 -10.07 -16.61 -2.97
C SER A 285 -9.74 -17.01 -4.41
N LEU A 286 -8.48 -17.29 -4.76
CA LEU A 286 -8.11 -17.60 -6.15
C LEU A 286 -8.02 -19.10 -6.43
N ILE A 287 -7.40 -19.87 -5.54
CA ILE A 287 -7.15 -21.29 -5.78
C ILE A 287 -8.46 -22.07 -6.01
N PRO A 288 -9.49 -21.94 -5.14
CA PRO A 288 -10.75 -22.65 -5.37
C PRO A 288 -11.45 -22.18 -6.65
N GLY A 289 -11.31 -20.91 -7.01
CA GLY A 289 -11.93 -20.32 -8.20
C GLY A 289 -11.36 -20.95 -9.46
N VAL A 290 -10.02 -20.96 -9.58
CA VAL A 290 -9.32 -21.59 -10.70
C VAL A 290 -9.62 -23.09 -10.79
N LEU A 291 -9.70 -23.80 -9.66
CA LEU A 291 -9.99 -25.23 -9.64
C LEU A 291 -11.43 -25.55 -10.09
N VAL A 292 -12.41 -24.74 -9.67
CA VAL A 292 -13.80 -24.87 -10.12
C VAL A 292 -13.91 -24.60 -11.62
N PHE A 293 -13.18 -23.60 -12.14
CA PHE A 293 -13.20 -23.27 -13.57
C PHE A 293 -12.41 -24.21 -14.48
N ARG A 294 -11.36 -24.88 -13.98
CA ARG A 294 -10.66 -25.90 -14.77
C ARG A 294 -11.46 -27.19 -14.97
N ARG A 295 -12.47 -27.45 -14.12
CA ARG A 295 -13.31 -28.65 -14.18
C ARG A 295 -14.55 -28.50 -15.08
N ASN A 296 -14.90 -27.27 -15.47
CA ASN A 296 -16.04 -26.95 -16.34
C ASN A 296 -15.57 -26.46 -17.71
#